data_AF-A0A7W2EVH2-F1
#
_entry.id   AF-A0A7W2EVH2-F1
#
_cell.length_a   1.000
_cell.length_b   1.000
_cell.length_c   1.000
_cell.angle_alpha   90.00
_cell.angle_beta   90.00
_cell.angle_gamma   90.00
#
_symmetry.space_group_name_H-M   'P 1'
#
loop_
_entity.id
_entity.type
_entity.pdbx_description
1 polymer ?
#
loop_
_entity_poly.entity_id
_entity_poly.type
_entity_poly.pdbx_seq_one_letter_code
_entity_poly.pdbx_strand_id
1 'polypeptide(L)'
;MSTAMTDARPVRDEDRLDMARLDAWLKGAIAGLEGEPQLRQFQGGASNLTYLVNYGERAQVLRRAPAGAAGAGAHDMLREAAVMAALKASYPYVPAILARCDDPAVVGAPCFAMECLPGIILRRDLPPTLGLDTAGVRQLCTNVLDRLIELHAVDTSQPGIAALGKGEGYVARQYDGWTGRWQRALTEGTDACEDVVAWLGAVRPQRDTRQCVIHNDYRFDNVVLDPVDPTRVIGVLDWEMATIGDPLMDLGGSLAYWVEAGDEAAFLASRRQPTHAPGMLTRREVLAYYAERTGTDIGDFAFYEVFGLFRLMVIAQQIYRRYALGQTTNPQFAGFGEMVRYLGQRCRAVITTGGSVR
;
A
#
# COMPACT_ATOMS: atom_id res chain seq x y z
N MET A 1 12.12 -6.90 -12.02
CA MET A 1 11.86 -6.22 -13.31
C MET A 1 10.71 -5.26 -13.08
N SER A 2 10.82 -4.01 -13.54
CA SER A 2 9.66 -3.10 -13.54
C SER A 2 8.66 -3.60 -14.55
N THR A 3 7.39 -3.57 -14.18
CA THR A 3 6.32 -4.15 -14.97
C THR A 3 5.65 -3.04 -15.77
N ALA A 4 5.75 -3.12 -17.09
CA ALA A 4 4.69 -2.59 -17.94
C ALA A 4 3.41 -3.41 -17.67
N MET A 5 2.25 -2.94 -18.16
CA MET A 5 0.96 -3.66 -18.17
C MET A 5 1.01 -5.12 -18.70
N THR A 6 2.16 -5.60 -19.17
CA THR A 6 2.42 -6.94 -19.73
C THR A 6 2.45 -8.07 -18.71
N ASP A 7 2.35 -7.81 -17.41
CA ASP A 7 2.48 -8.85 -16.35
C ASP A 7 1.16 -9.54 -15.97
N ALA A 8 0.05 -9.19 -16.64
CA ALA A 8 -1.18 -9.96 -16.52
C ALA A 8 -0.98 -11.34 -17.18
N ARG A 9 -1.37 -12.42 -16.51
CA ARG A 9 -1.25 -13.81 -16.98
C ARG A 9 -2.62 -14.42 -17.31
N PRO A 10 -2.69 -15.61 -17.92
CA PRO A 10 -3.94 -16.37 -17.97
C PRO A 10 -4.55 -16.51 -16.57
N VAL A 11 -5.87 -16.40 -16.49
CA VAL A 11 -6.61 -16.53 -15.23
C VAL A 11 -6.43 -17.95 -14.69
N ARG A 12 -6.15 -18.06 -13.38
CA ARG A 12 -6.08 -19.36 -12.71
C ARG A 12 -7.44 -20.06 -12.70
N ASP A 13 -7.46 -21.39 -12.73
CA ASP A 13 -8.71 -22.15 -12.79
C ASP A 13 -9.63 -21.88 -11.60
N GLU A 14 -9.07 -21.75 -10.39
CA GLU A 14 -9.81 -21.43 -9.17
C GLU A 14 -10.39 -20.00 -9.12
N ASP A 15 -9.91 -19.12 -10.01
CA ASP A 15 -10.26 -17.70 -10.04
C ASP A 15 -11.12 -17.31 -11.26
N ARG A 16 -11.54 -18.29 -12.08
CA ARG A 16 -12.32 -18.05 -13.31
C ARG A 16 -13.68 -17.42 -12.99
N LEU A 17 -14.13 -16.58 -13.92
CA LEU A 17 -15.40 -15.87 -13.84
C LEU A 17 -16.38 -16.41 -14.90
N ASP A 18 -17.67 -16.27 -14.63
CA ASP A 18 -18.70 -16.42 -15.66
C ASP A 18 -18.60 -15.25 -16.64
N MET A 19 -18.02 -15.51 -17.82
CA MET A 19 -17.74 -14.49 -18.81
C MET A 19 -19.01 -13.86 -19.39
N ALA A 20 -20.13 -14.59 -19.46
CA ALA A 20 -21.37 -14.05 -19.98
C ALA A 20 -22.00 -13.05 -19.00
N ARG A 21 -21.96 -13.36 -17.71
CA ARG A 21 -22.43 -12.44 -16.65
C ARG A 21 -21.55 -11.21 -16.52
N LEU A 22 -20.23 -11.40 -16.56
CA LEU A 22 -19.26 -10.31 -16.57
C LEU A 22 -19.51 -9.37 -17.75
N ASP A 23 -19.69 -9.94 -18.95
CA ASP A 23 -19.91 -9.16 -20.16
C ASP A 23 -21.20 -8.32 -20.08
N ALA A 24 -22.30 -8.96 -19.72
CA ALA A 24 -23.59 -8.30 -19.60
C ALA A 24 -23.56 -7.14 -18.59
N TRP A 25 -22.92 -7.35 -17.44
CA TRP A 25 -22.79 -6.30 -16.43
C TRP A 25 -21.91 -5.14 -16.91
N LEU A 26 -20.71 -5.42 -17.45
CA LEU A 26 -19.79 -4.37 -17.87
C LEU A 26 -20.38 -3.51 -19.01
N LYS A 27 -21.00 -4.13 -20.01
CA LYS A 27 -21.67 -3.40 -21.11
C LYS A 27 -22.87 -2.59 -20.63
N GLY A 28 -23.60 -3.08 -19.63
CA GLY A 28 -24.71 -2.35 -19.02
C GLY A 28 -24.25 -1.16 -18.16
N ALA A 29 -23.07 -1.25 -17.53
CA ALA A 29 -22.57 -0.26 -16.59
C ALA A 29 -21.61 0.77 -17.22
N ILE A 30 -20.87 0.41 -18.26
CA ILE A 30 -19.82 1.23 -18.87
C ILE A 30 -20.22 1.54 -20.32
N ALA A 31 -20.54 2.80 -20.58
CA ALA A 31 -21.00 3.25 -21.88
C ALA A 31 -19.96 2.98 -23.00
N GLY A 32 -20.47 2.48 -24.13
CA GLY A 32 -19.70 2.26 -25.36
C GLY A 32 -18.74 1.07 -25.33
N LEU A 33 -18.89 0.11 -24.40
CA LEU A 33 -18.17 -1.16 -24.49
C LEU A 33 -18.81 -2.04 -25.57
N GLU A 34 -17.99 -2.54 -26.50
CA GLU A 34 -18.41 -3.35 -27.64
C GLU A 34 -17.44 -4.53 -27.84
N GLY A 35 -17.91 -5.60 -28.49
CA GLY A 35 -17.12 -6.82 -28.72
C GLY A 35 -17.13 -7.80 -27.55
N GLU A 36 -16.24 -8.79 -27.59
CA GLU A 36 -16.11 -9.83 -26.56
C GLU A 36 -15.02 -9.48 -25.52
N PRO A 37 -15.27 -9.70 -24.22
CA PRO A 37 -14.28 -9.43 -23.19
C PRO A 37 -13.15 -10.45 -23.19
N GLN A 38 -11.92 -9.97 -23.16
CA GLN A 38 -10.74 -10.77 -22.88
C GLN A 38 -10.28 -10.54 -21.45
N LEU A 39 -10.15 -11.62 -20.68
CA LEU A 39 -9.81 -11.56 -19.26
C LEU A 39 -8.39 -12.09 -19.01
N ARG A 40 -7.58 -11.31 -18.31
CA ARG A 40 -6.27 -11.71 -17.76
C ARG A 40 -6.20 -11.35 -16.28
N GLN A 41 -5.31 -11.99 -15.54
CA GLN A 41 -5.16 -11.80 -14.11
C GLN A 41 -3.79 -11.23 -13.77
N PHE A 42 -3.72 -10.19 -12.94
CA PHE A 42 -2.44 -9.69 -12.44
C PHE A 42 -1.86 -10.63 -11.37
N GLN A 43 -0.52 -10.74 -11.32
CA GLN A 43 0.15 -11.55 -10.28
C GLN A 43 0.19 -10.85 -8.92
N GLY A 44 0.14 -9.51 -8.90
CA GLY A 44 0.05 -8.69 -7.68
C GLY A 44 -1.38 -8.62 -7.12
N GLY A 45 -1.51 -8.32 -5.82
CA GLY A 45 -2.79 -8.29 -5.11
C GLY A 45 -3.01 -9.52 -4.21
N ALA A 46 -2.11 -9.76 -3.26
CA ALA A 46 -2.23 -10.90 -2.34
C ALA A 46 -3.50 -10.85 -1.47
N SER A 47 -4.05 -9.65 -1.24
CA SER A 47 -5.32 -9.44 -0.53
C SER A 47 -6.54 -9.64 -1.43
N ASN A 48 -6.54 -9.06 -2.64
CA ASN A 48 -7.70 -9.01 -3.53
C ASN A 48 -7.33 -9.33 -4.98
N LEU A 49 -8.22 -10.05 -5.66
CA LEU A 49 -8.02 -10.49 -7.03
C LEU A 49 -8.23 -9.32 -7.99
N THR A 50 -7.23 -9.08 -8.83
CA THR A 50 -7.22 -7.98 -9.80
C THR A 50 -7.08 -8.54 -11.21
N TYR A 51 -7.99 -8.15 -12.09
CA TYR A 51 -8.07 -8.62 -13.46
C TYR A 51 -7.98 -7.46 -14.45
N LEU A 52 -7.33 -7.71 -15.58
CA LEU A 52 -7.41 -6.87 -16.77
C LEU A 52 -8.54 -7.39 -17.65
N VAL A 53 -9.51 -6.54 -17.96
CA VAL A 53 -10.61 -6.82 -18.89
C VAL A 53 -10.43 -5.93 -20.11
N ASN A 54 -10.30 -6.53 -21.29
CA ASN A 54 -10.17 -5.79 -22.55
C ASN A 54 -11.41 -6.00 -23.43
N TYR A 55 -11.89 -4.91 -24.01
CA TYR A 55 -12.86 -4.87 -25.10
C TYR A 55 -12.19 -4.21 -26.31
N GLY A 56 -11.61 -5.01 -27.19
CA GLY A 56 -10.70 -4.50 -28.22
C GLY A 56 -9.53 -3.73 -27.60
N GLU A 57 -9.41 -2.44 -27.92
CA GLU A 57 -8.37 -1.55 -27.38
C GLU A 57 -8.75 -0.90 -26.03
N ARG A 58 -10.00 -1.03 -25.58
CA ARG A 58 -10.45 -0.45 -24.31
C ARG A 58 -10.13 -1.40 -23.16
N ALA A 59 -9.20 -1.00 -22.30
CA ALA A 59 -8.83 -1.73 -21.08
C ALA A 59 -9.54 -1.20 -19.82
N GLN A 60 -9.93 -2.10 -18.93
CA GLN A 60 -10.43 -1.80 -17.58
C GLN A 60 -9.80 -2.74 -16.57
N VAL A 61 -9.73 -2.31 -15.32
CA VAL A 61 -9.30 -3.16 -14.21
C VAL A 61 -10.51 -3.55 -13.38
N LEU A 62 -10.72 -4.84 -13.20
CA LEU A 62 -11.75 -5.41 -12.32
C LEU A 62 -11.10 -5.86 -11.02
N ARG A 63 -11.68 -5.47 -9.88
CA ARG A 63 -11.25 -5.92 -8.54
C ARG A 63 -12.38 -6.61 -7.79
N ARG A 64 -12.06 -7.72 -7.14
CA ARG A 64 -12.95 -8.45 -6.23
C ARG A 64 -12.17 -9.14 -5.10
N ALA A 65 -12.88 -9.47 -4.03
CA ALA A 65 -12.33 -10.31 -2.98
C ALA A 65 -12.13 -11.77 -3.44
N PRO A 66 -11.16 -12.51 -2.86
CA PRO A 66 -11.03 -13.96 -3.06
C PRO A 66 -12.27 -14.70 -2.53
N ALA A 67 -12.52 -15.90 -3.06
CA ALA A 67 -13.61 -16.75 -2.56
C ALA A 67 -13.40 -17.08 -1.07
N GLY A 68 -14.47 -16.97 -0.27
CA GLY A 68 -14.43 -17.25 1.17
C GLY A 68 -13.79 -16.15 2.03
N ALA A 69 -13.30 -15.06 1.43
CA ALA A 69 -12.89 -13.87 2.17
C ALA A 69 -14.13 -13.14 2.71
N ALA A 70 -14.18 -12.90 4.03
CA ALA A 70 -15.26 -12.12 4.62
C ALA A 70 -15.16 -10.66 4.15
N GLY A 71 -16.28 -10.05 3.74
CA GLY A 71 -16.36 -8.68 3.20
C GLY A 71 -16.11 -7.55 4.22
N ALA A 72 -15.26 -7.77 5.21
CA ALA A 72 -14.88 -6.77 6.21
C ALA A 72 -13.39 -6.42 6.10
N GLY A 73 -13.06 -5.15 6.35
CA GLY A 73 -11.68 -4.68 6.33
C GLY A 73 -11.14 -4.54 4.91
N ALA A 74 -10.00 -5.18 4.63
CA ALA A 74 -9.31 -5.09 3.33
C ALA A 74 -10.13 -5.70 2.16
N HIS A 75 -11.12 -6.55 2.44
CA HIS A 75 -11.95 -7.18 1.41
C HIS A 75 -13.25 -6.42 1.10
N ASP A 76 -13.46 -5.24 1.70
CA ASP A 76 -14.60 -4.37 1.41
C ASP A 76 -14.35 -3.56 0.12
N MET A 77 -14.60 -4.22 -1.02
CA MET A 77 -14.38 -3.66 -2.36
C MET A 77 -15.25 -2.45 -2.66
N LEU A 78 -16.47 -2.39 -2.13
CA LEU A 78 -17.36 -1.27 -2.37
C LEU A 78 -16.96 -0.04 -1.58
N ARG A 79 -16.42 -0.22 -0.37
CA ARG A 79 -15.76 0.86 0.38
C ARG A 79 -14.55 1.41 -0.36
N GLU A 80 -13.69 0.55 -0.90
CA GLU A 80 -12.54 0.99 -1.69
C GLU A 80 -12.98 1.83 -2.90
N ALA A 81 -13.96 1.35 -3.67
CA ALA A 81 -14.51 2.10 -4.79
C ALA A 81 -15.13 3.45 -4.35
N ALA A 82 -15.81 3.49 -3.21
CA ALA A 82 -16.38 4.73 -2.68
C ALA A 82 -15.29 5.75 -2.29
N VAL A 83 -14.20 5.31 -1.66
CA VAL A 83 -13.03 6.14 -1.35
C VAL A 83 -12.47 6.77 -2.61
N MET A 84 -12.15 5.94 -3.61
CA MET A 84 -11.55 6.41 -4.86
C MET A 84 -12.47 7.38 -5.61
N ALA A 85 -13.76 7.07 -5.68
CA ALA A 85 -14.74 7.96 -6.30
C ALA A 85 -14.84 9.32 -5.59
N ALA A 86 -14.79 9.34 -4.25
CA ALA A 86 -14.82 10.56 -3.46
C ALA A 86 -13.54 11.40 -3.65
N LEU A 87 -12.38 10.76 -3.82
CA LEU A 87 -11.10 11.45 -3.94
C LEU A 87 -10.84 12.03 -5.33
N LYS A 88 -11.40 11.45 -6.39
CA LYS A 88 -11.00 11.75 -7.79
C LYS A 88 -10.98 13.24 -8.14
N ALA A 89 -11.93 14.02 -7.62
CA ALA A 89 -12.02 15.45 -7.92
C ALA A 89 -10.91 16.28 -7.25
N SER A 90 -10.51 15.95 -6.02
CA SER A 90 -9.49 16.68 -5.25
C SER A 90 -8.10 16.03 -5.33
N TYR A 91 -8.02 14.77 -5.76
CA TYR A 91 -6.80 14.00 -5.90
C TYR A 91 -6.88 13.15 -7.19
N PRO A 92 -6.44 13.70 -8.35
CA PRO A 92 -6.73 13.11 -9.66
C PRO A 92 -5.94 11.82 -9.95
N TYR A 93 -4.99 11.45 -9.08
CA TYR A 93 -4.12 10.29 -9.22
C TYR A 93 -4.79 8.97 -8.81
N VAL A 94 -6.00 8.98 -8.23
CA VAL A 94 -6.78 7.74 -8.12
C VAL A 94 -7.34 7.35 -9.49
N PRO A 95 -7.35 6.06 -9.88
CA PRO A 95 -8.09 5.61 -11.06
C PRO A 95 -9.57 5.99 -10.98
N ALA A 96 -10.17 6.38 -12.11
CA ALA A 96 -11.61 6.62 -12.15
C ALA A 96 -12.40 5.32 -11.92
N ILE A 97 -13.41 5.36 -11.05
CA ILE A 97 -14.34 4.23 -10.91
C ILE A 97 -15.32 4.26 -12.09
N LEU A 98 -15.37 3.16 -12.84
CA LEU A 98 -16.21 3.01 -14.02
C LEU A 98 -17.54 2.33 -13.70
N ALA A 99 -17.51 1.33 -12.82
CA ALA A 99 -18.71 0.59 -12.39
C ALA A 99 -18.52 -0.02 -11.00
N ARG A 100 -19.62 -0.22 -10.27
CA ARG A 100 -19.67 -0.95 -9.00
C ARG A 100 -20.79 -1.98 -9.05
N CYS A 101 -20.58 -3.13 -8.41
CA CYS A 101 -21.58 -4.19 -8.34
C CYS A 101 -21.60 -4.79 -6.93
N ASP A 102 -22.76 -4.76 -6.29
CA ASP A 102 -23.00 -5.45 -5.01
C ASP A 102 -23.57 -6.86 -5.20
N ASP A 103 -24.01 -7.20 -6.41
CA ASP A 103 -24.60 -8.51 -6.68
C ASP A 103 -23.51 -9.58 -6.85
N PRO A 104 -23.34 -10.50 -5.87
CA PRO A 104 -22.35 -11.56 -5.97
C PRO A 104 -22.66 -12.55 -7.10
N ALA A 105 -23.87 -12.54 -7.68
CA ALA A 105 -24.19 -13.37 -8.83
C ALA A 105 -23.36 -13.01 -10.07
N VAL A 106 -22.80 -11.79 -10.17
CA VAL A 106 -22.04 -11.35 -11.34
C VAL A 106 -20.64 -11.94 -11.37
N VAL A 107 -19.86 -11.81 -10.29
CA VAL A 107 -18.45 -12.29 -10.23
C VAL A 107 -18.11 -13.06 -8.94
N GLY A 108 -19.11 -13.56 -8.23
CA GLY A 108 -18.97 -14.34 -7.00
C GLY A 108 -18.77 -13.52 -5.72
N ALA A 109 -18.65 -12.20 -5.82
CA ALA A 109 -18.51 -11.27 -4.70
C ALA A 109 -18.82 -9.83 -5.14
N PRO A 110 -19.10 -8.89 -4.21
CA PRO A 110 -19.07 -7.47 -4.51
C PRO A 110 -17.76 -7.06 -5.18
N CYS A 111 -17.86 -6.23 -6.21
CA CYS A 111 -16.74 -5.87 -7.07
C CYS A 111 -16.88 -4.46 -7.64
N PHE A 112 -15.81 -3.99 -8.27
CA PHE A 112 -15.84 -2.77 -9.07
C PHE A 112 -14.91 -2.86 -10.26
N ALA A 113 -15.24 -2.09 -11.30
CA ALA A 113 -14.38 -1.85 -12.44
C ALA A 113 -13.87 -0.41 -12.40
N MET A 114 -12.60 -0.22 -12.71
CA MET A 114 -11.94 1.08 -12.72
C MET A 114 -11.11 1.28 -14.00
N GLU A 115 -10.73 2.53 -14.22
CA GLU A 115 -9.80 2.95 -15.25
C GLU A 115 -8.52 2.11 -15.20
N CYS A 116 -8.09 1.62 -16.36
CA CYS A 116 -6.78 1.03 -16.50
C CYS A 116 -5.77 2.13 -16.81
N LEU A 117 -4.78 2.33 -15.93
CA LEU A 117 -3.70 3.30 -16.14
C LEU A 117 -2.51 2.61 -16.82
N PRO A 118 -2.26 2.85 -18.13
CA PRO A 118 -1.13 2.24 -18.82
C PRO A 118 0.18 2.90 -18.40
N GLY A 119 0.84 2.29 -17.42
CA GLY A 119 2.09 2.82 -16.90
C GLY A 119 3.02 1.78 -16.29
N ILE A 120 4.03 2.30 -15.62
CA ILE A 120 5.18 1.57 -15.10
C ILE A 120 5.07 1.50 -13.58
N ILE A 121 5.14 0.29 -13.01
CA ILE A 121 5.16 0.09 -11.55
C ILE A 121 6.54 -0.40 -11.13
N LEU A 122 7.22 0.38 -10.30
CA LEU A 122 8.55 0.02 -9.79
C LEU A 122 8.45 -1.08 -8.74
N ARG A 123 9.38 -2.03 -8.82
CA ARG A 123 9.54 -3.13 -7.87
C ARG A 123 10.89 -2.97 -7.18
N ARG A 124 11.52 -4.09 -6.81
CA ARG A 124 12.79 -4.13 -6.07
C ARG A 124 13.88 -3.18 -6.62
N ASP A 125 14.09 -3.15 -7.93
CA ASP A 125 15.20 -2.41 -8.55
C ASP A 125 14.70 -1.46 -9.64
N LEU A 126 15.42 -0.34 -9.80
CA LEU A 126 15.18 0.63 -10.86
C LEU A 126 15.70 0.05 -12.19
N PRO A 127 14.84 -0.16 -13.20
CA PRO A 127 15.29 -0.69 -14.48
C PRO A 127 16.20 0.31 -15.20
N PRO A 128 17.33 -0.13 -15.74
CA PRO A 128 18.15 0.70 -16.63
C PRO A 128 17.39 1.22 -17.85
N THR A 129 16.35 0.50 -18.29
CA THR A 129 15.52 0.86 -19.44
C THR A 129 14.72 2.15 -19.24
N LEU A 130 14.62 2.67 -18.01
CA LEU A 130 14.00 3.98 -17.76
C LEU A 130 14.91 5.15 -18.14
N GLY A 131 16.21 4.91 -18.36
CA GLY A 131 17.15 5.94 -18.81
C GLY A 131 17.35 7.09 -17.81
N LEU A 132 16.98 6.91 -16.54
CA LEU A 132 17.12 7.94 -15.51
C LEU A 132 18.56 7.99 -15.00
N ASP A 133 19.16 9.17 -15.04
CA ASP A 133 20.38 9.48 -14.30
C ASP A 133 20.06 9.84 -12.84
N THR A 134 21.08 10.15 -12.03
CA THR A 134 20.90 10.50 -10.61
C THR A 134 19.93 11.68 -10.40
N ALA A 135 19.93 12.66 -11.31
CA ALA A 135 19.04 13.81 -11.22
C ALA A 135 17.59 13.42 -11.55
N GLY A 136 17.39 12.59 -12.59
CA GLY A 136 16.09 12.00 -12.92
C GLY A 136 15.54 11.12 -11.80
N VAL A 137 16.39 10.34 -11.13
CA VAL A 137 15.98 9.55 -9.95
C VAL A 137 15.59 10.46 -8.78
N ARG A 138 16.32 11.57 -8.55
CA ARG A 138 15.94 12.57 -7.53
C ARG A 138 14.59 13.19 -7.85
N GLN A 139 14.34 13.56 -9.10
CA GLN A 139 13.08 14.12 -9.56
C GLN A 139 11.93 13.12 -9.38
N LEU A 140 12.12 11.86 -9.77
CA LEU A 140 11.17 10.78 -9.52
C LEU A 140 10.87 10.65 -8.02
N CYS A 141 11.90 10.63 -7.18
CA CYS A 141 11.75 10.52 -5.73
C CYS A 141 10.90 11.65 -5.16
N THR A 142 11.18 12.90 -5.52
CA THR A 142 10.41 14.06 -5.04
C THR A 142 8.99 14.08 -5.62
N ASN A 143 8.81 13.73 -6.90
CA ASN A 143 7.49 13.65 -7.51
C ASN A 143 6.60 12.62 -6.82
N VAL A 144 7.14 11.49 -6.38
CA VAL A 144 6.38 10.49 -5.59
C VAL A 144 6.01 11.03 -4.21
N LEU A 145 6.91 11.75 -3.54
CA LEU A 145 6.61 12.38 -2.25
C LEU A 145 5.59 13.51 -2.38
N ASP A 146 5.66 14.30 -3.45
CA ASP A 146 4.69 15.36 -3.75
C ASP A 146 3.27 14.81 -3.84
N ARG A 147 3.10 13.65 -4.46
CA ARG A 147 1.79 12.97 -4.53
C ARG A 147 1.28 12.51 -3.16
N LEU A 148 2.15 12.14 -2.22
CA LEU A 148 1.75 11.84 -0.84
C LEU A 148 1.37 13.13 -0.09
N ILE A 149 2.16 14.19 -0.27
CA ILE A 149 1.90 15.50 0.33
C ILE A 149 0.56 16.07 -0.14
N GLU A 150 0.28 15.98 -1.43
CA GLU A 150 -1.00 16.40 -2.03
C GLU A 150 -2.17 15.60 -1.47
N LEU A 151 -2.02 14.28 -1.28
CA LEU A 151 -3.03 13.47 -0.63
C LEU A 151 -3.32 13.97 0.79
N HIS A 152 -2.26 14.24 1.55
CA HIS A 152 -2.36 14.74 2.93
C HIS A 152 -2.91 16.16 3.02
N ALA A 153 -3.02 16.89 1.90
CA ALA A 153 -3.61 18.22 1.81
C ALA A 153 -5.07 18.23 1.34
N VAL A 154 -5.63 17.07 0.97
CA VAL A 154 -7.04 16.95 0.56
C VAL A 154 -7.98 17.42 1.69
N ASP A 155 -8.95 18.25 1.33
CA ASP A 155 -10.00 18.71 2.25
C ASP A 155 -10.89 17.55 2.70
N THR A 156 -10.82 17.24 3.99
CA THR A 156 -11.56 16.13 4.61
C THR A 156 -13.02 16.46 4.92
N SER A 157 -13.45 17.72 4.77
CA SER A 157 -14.81 18.15 5.06
C SER A 157 -15.84 17.68 4.01
N GLN A 158 -15.38 17.27 2.82
CA GLN A 158 -16.25 16.77 1.76
C GLN A 158 -17.00 15.52 2.25
N PRO A 159 -18.34 15.42 2.09
CA PRO A 159 -19.14 14.35 2.70
C PRO A 159 -18.65 12.92 2.42
N GLY A 160 -18.21 12.64 1.18
CA GLY A 160 -17.70 11.32 0.79
C GLY A 160 -16.36 10.96 1.43
N ILE A 161 -15.54 11.97 1.76
CA ILE A 161 -14.24 11.82 2.43
C ILE A 161 -14.41 11.82 3.94
N ALA A 162 -15.27 12.70 4.48
CA ALA A 162 -15.58 12.78 5.90
C ALA A 162 -16.09 11.45 6.47
N ALA A 163 -16.84 10.68 5.66
CA ALA A 163 -17.34 9.35 6.01
C ALA A 163 -16.24 8.31 6.28
N LEU A 164 -14.99 8.57 5.88
CA LEU A 164 -13.84 7.72 6.16
C LEU A 164 -13.33 7.87 7.60
N GLY A 165 -13.61 9.01 8.24
CA GLY A 165 -13.09 9.34 9.55
C GLY A 165 -13.83 8.67 10.70
N LYS A 166 -13.07 8.38 11.77
CA LYS A 166 -13.61 7.92 13.06
C LYS A 166 -13.38 8.93 14.18
N GLY A 167 -13.09 10.19 13.83
CA GLY A 167 -12.71 11.26 14.76
C GLY A 167 -11.27 11.11 15.28
N GLU A 168 -10.91 11.99 16.22
CA GLU A 168 -9.58 12.04 16.85
C GLU A 168 -9.18 10.73 17.52
N GLY A 169 -7.88 10.54 17.76
CA GLY A 169 -7.32 9.38 18.44
C GLY A 169 -6.94 8.25 17.48
N TYR A 170 -6.58 8.60 16.24
CA TYR A 170 -6.10 7.64 15.25
C TYR A 170 -4.86 6.90 15.75
N VAL A 171 -3.86 7.62 16.29
CA VAL A 171 -2.62 7.02 16.81
C VAL A 171 -2.91 5.98 17.88
N ALA A 172 -3.76 6.29 18.86
CA ALA A 172 -4.13 5.37 19.94
C ALA A 172 -4.83 4.11 19.40
N ARG A 173 -5.81 4.27 18.49
CA ARG A 173 -6.50 3.14 17.86
C ARG A 173 -5.55 2.24 17.07
N GLN A 174 -4.59 2.84 16.36
CA GLN A 174 -3.59 2.06 15.62
C GLN A 174 -2.69 1.28 16.58
N TYR A 175 -2.21 1.91 17.65
CA TYR A 175 -1.41 1.22 18.67
C TYR A 175 -2.15 0.00 19.25
N ASP A 176 -3.38 0.19 19.72
CA ASP A 176 -4.16 -0.88 20.35
C ASP A 176 -4.46 -2.00 19.34
N GLY A 177 -4.86 -1.63 18.11
CA GLY A 177 -5.19 -2.58 17.05
C GLY A 177 -3.99 -3.42 16.58
N TRP A 178 -2.83 -2.79 16.37
CA TRP A 178 -1.61 -3.48 15.94
C TRP A 178 -0.99 -4.32 17.06
N THR A 179 -1.01 -3.84 18.30
CA THR A 179 -0.58 -4.64 19.47
C THR A 179 -1.46 -5.87 19.66
N GLY A 180 -2.79 -5.71 19.54
CA GLY A 180 -3.69 -6.85 19.60
C GLY A 180 -3.46 -7.86 18.47
N ARG A 181 -3.16 -7.40 17.24
CA ARG A 181 -2.78 -8.28 16.13
C ARG A 181 -1.46 -9.01 16.40
N TRP A 182 -0.47 -8.32 16.93
CA TRP A 182 0.82 -8.90 17.31
C TRP A 182 0.65 -10.06 18.28
N GLN A 183 -0.08 -9.84 19.38
CA GLN A 183 -0.31 -10.87 20.39
C GLN A 183 -0.99 -12.12 19.83
N ARG A 184 -1.97 -11.96 18.92
CA ARG A 184 -2.62 -13.09 18.24
C ARG A 184 -1.73 -13.79 17.20
N ALA A 185 -0.70 -13.11 16.70
CA ALA A 185 0.19 -13.62 15.67
C ALA A 185 1.41 -14.39 16.23
N LEU A 186 1.67 -14.29 17.54
CA LEU A 186 2.78 -15.01 18.17
C LEU A 186 2.68 -16.52 17.96
N THR A 187 3.83 -17.14 17.70
CA THR A 187 4.02 -18.59 17.65
C THR A 187 5.11 -18.98 18.64
N GLU A 188 5.19 -20.28 18.97
CA GLU A 188 6.25 -20.82 19.82
C GLU A 188 7.65 -20.37 19.33
N GLY A 189 8.48 -19.91 20.26
CA GLY A 189 9.84 -19.42 19.96
C GLY A 189 9.94 -18.01 19.35
N THR A 190 8.81 -17.32 19.12
CA THR A 190 8.84 -15.91 18.68
C THR A 190 9.19 -15.01 19.85
N ASP A 191 10.18 -14.13 19.69
CA ASP A 191 10.43 -13.03 20.63
C ASP A 191 9.22 -12.10 20.66
N ALA A 192 8.54 -12.02 21.81
CA ALA A 192 7.32 -11.23 21.97
C ALA A 192 7.56 -9.72 21.86
N CYS A 193 8.82 -9.24 21.87
CA CYS A 193 9.18 -7.83 21.75
C CYS A 193 8.40 -6.93 22.74
N GLU A 194 8.20 -7.42 23.97
CA GLU A 194 7.41 -6.73 25.00
C GLU A 194 7.96 -5.35 25.32
N ASP A 195 9.29 -5.21 25.27
CA ASP A 195 10.01 -3.95 25.46
C ASP A 195 9.65 -2.92 24.36
N VAL A 196 9.56 -3.34 23.10
CA VAL A 196 9.16 -2.47 21.98
C VAL A 196 7.69 -2.06 22.12
N VAL A 197 6.81 -3.00 22.45
CA VAL A 197 5.38 -2.73 22.65
C VAL A 197 5.14 -1.78 23.83
N ALA A 198 5.86 -1.98 24.93
CA ALA A 198 5.79 -1.11 26.10
C ALA A 198 6.31 0.29 25.78
N TRP A 199 7.43 0.40 25.07
CA TRP A 199 7.99 1.68 24.65
C TRP A 199 7.03 2.45 23.74
N LEU A 200 6.46 1.80 22.71
CA LEU A 200 5.45 2.39 21.84
C LEU A 200 4.23 2.90 22.64
N GLY A 201 3.80 2.14 23.65
CA GLY A 201 2.68 2.53 24.51
C GLY A 201 3.00 3.76 25.37
N ALA A 202 4.23 3.85 25.87
CA ALA A 202 4.68 4.93 26.76
C ALA A 202 4.93 6.26 26.04
N VAL A 203 5.48 6.22 24.82
CA VAL A 203 5.93 7.42 24.10
C VAL A 203 4.98 7.90 23.00
N ARG A 204 3.90 7.16 22.72
CA ARG A 204 2.96 7.56 21.67
C ARG A 204 2.41 8.97 21.90
N PRO A 205 2.24 9.76 20.82
CA PRO A 205 1.50 11.03 20.89
C PRO A 205 0.12 10.85 21.52
N GLN A 206 -0.24 11.74 22.43
CA GLN A 206 -1.55 11.73 23.10
C GLN A 206 -2.67 12.25 22.18
N ARG A 207 -2.30 13.01 21.15
CA ARG A 207 -3.19 13.55 20.13
C ARG A 207 -2.57 13.29 18.76
N ASP A 208 -3.43 13.18 17.77
CA ASP A 208 -2.99 13.18 16.39
C ASP A 208 -2.41 14.56 16.05
N THR A 209 -1.35 14.60 15.25
CA THR A 209 -0.69 15.83 14.77
C THR A 209 -1.68 16.69 14.00
N ARG A 210 -2.48 16.05 13.15
CA ARG A 210 -3.69 16.55 12.51
C ARG A 210 -4.44 15.35 11.92
N GLN A 211 -5.59 15.60 11.30
CA GLN A 211 -6.33 14.60 10.55
C GLN A 211 -6.31 14.93 9.06
N CYS A 212 -5.91 13.98 8.24
CA CYS A 212 -6.00 14.08 6.79
C CYS A 212 -6.33 12.74 6.16
N VAL A 213 -6.63 12.74 4.86
CA VAL A 213 -6.67 11.50 4.10
C VAL A 213 -5.27 10.90 4.12
N ILE A 214 -5.19 9.63 4.48
CA ILE A 214 -3.97 8.82 4.45
C ILE A 214 -4.23 7.56 3.66
N HIS A 215 -3.20 7.09 2.95
CA HIS A 215 -3.25 5.88 2.16
C HIS A 215 -3.08 4.63 3.03
N ASN A 216 -2.24 4.72 4.06
CA ASN A 216 -1.78 3.62 4.93
C ASN A 216 -0.95 2.54 4.24
N ASP A 217 -0.65 2.63 2.96
CA ASP A 217 0.26 1.72 2.25
C ASP A 217 0.92 2.44 1.07
N TYR A 218 1.41 3.66 1.32
CA TYR A 218 1.99 4.48 0.27
C TYR A 218 3.44 4.05 0.00
N ARG A 219 3.67 3.36 -1.12
CA ARG A 219 4.95 2.77 -1.51
C ARG A 219 5.06 2.65 -3.03
N PHE A 220 6.28 2.56 -3.56
CA PHE A 220 6.54 2.63 -5.01
C PHE A 220 5.80 1.57 -5.84
N ASP A 221 5.49 0.41 -5.25
CA ASP A 221 4.75 -0.64 -5.94
C ASP A 221 3.23 -0.40 -6.01
N ASN A 222 2.74 0.65 -5.38
CA ASN A 222 1.38 1.19 -5.50
C ASN A 222 1.35 2.48 -6.32
N VAL A 223 2.49 2.91 -6.89
CA VAL A 223 2.58 4.11 -7.73
C VAL A 223 2.77 3.72 -9.19
N VAL A 224 1.99 4.37 -10.06
CA VAL A 224 2.04 4.19 -11.52
C VAL A 224 2.74 5.39 -12.15
N LEU A 225 3.80 5.13 -12.89
CA LEU A 225 4.59 6.14 -13.60
C LEU A 225 4.19 6.21 -15.07
N ASP A 226 4.31 7.40 -15.66
CA ASP A 226 4.10 7.63 -17.09
C ASP A 226 5.15 6.85 -17.91
N PRO A 227 4.75 6.09 -18.94
CA PRO A 227 5.70 5.32 -19.74
C PRO A 227 6.57 6.18 -20.66
N VAL A 228 6.17 7.43 -20.94
CA VAL A 228 6.92 8.40 -21.76
C VAL A 228 7.85 9.23 -20.89
N ASP A 229 7.36 9.70 -19.73
CA ASP A 229 8.16 10.41 -18.73
C ASP A 229 8.16 9.64 -17.39
N PRO A 230 9.10 8.72 -17.17
CA PRO A 230 9.10 7.87 -15.98
C PRO A 230 9.39 8.61 -14.67
N THR A 231 9.59 9.94 -14.68
CA THR A 231 9.60 10.74 -13.46
C THR A 231 8.20 11.16 -13.02
N ARG A 232 7.22 11.15 -13.92
CA ARG A 232 5.85 11.61 -13.68
C ARG A 232 5.00 10.48 -13.10
N VAL A 233 4.32 10.77 -12.00
CA VAL A 233 3.28 9.90 -11.42
C VAL A 233 1.95 10.16 -12.11
N ILE A 234 1.32 9.10 -12.62
CA ILE A 234 -0.01 9.14 -13.25
C ILE A 234 -1.07 8.41 -12.44
N GLY A 235 -0.67 7.63 -11.43
CA GLY A 235 -1.61 6.85 -10.63
C GLY A 235 -1.09 6.46 -9.25
N VAL A 236 -2.00 6.34 -8.30
CA VAL A 236 -1.80 5.71 -6.99
C VAL A 236 -2.88 4.65 -6.80
N LEU A 237 -2.48 3.44 -6.45
CA LEU A 237 -3.31 2.23 -6.41
C LEU A 237 -3.46 1.70 -4.99
N ASP A 238 -4.36 0.73 -4.81
CA ASP A 238 -4.55 -0.02 -3.56
C ASP A 238 -5.06 0.81 -2.36
N TRP A 239 -6.28 1.31 -2.50
CA TRP A 239 -6.93 2.21 -1.54
C TRP A 239 -7.69 1.47 -0.42
N GLU A 240 -7.52 0.15 -0.30
CA GLU A 240 -8.24 -0.70 0.66
C GLU A 240 -8.00 -0.27 2.12
N MET A 241 -6.81 0.27 2.42
CA MET A 241 -6.41 0.71 3.76
C MET A 241 -6.65 2.20 4.02
N ALA A 242 -7.09 2.96 3.02
CA ALA A 242 -7.19 4.41 3.12
C ALA A 242 -8.24 4.84 4.14
N THR A 243 -7.99 5.94 4.84
CA THR A 243 -8.86 6.47 5.90
C THR A 243 -8.53 7.94 6.17
N ILE A 244 -9.25 8.58 7.09
CA ILE A 244 -8.75 9.79 7.75
C ILE A 244 -7.93 9.38 8.99
N GLY A 245 -6.73 9.95 9.14
CA GLY A 245 -5.86 9.70 10.28
C GLY A 245 -4.66 10.65 10.34
N ASP A 246 -3.66 10.26 11.14
CA ASP A 246 -2.45 11.05 11.35
C ASP A 246 -1.47 10.89 10.17
N PRO A 247 -1.01 11.98 9.53
CA PRO A 247 -0.10 11.91 8.38
C PRO A 247 1.28 11.31 8.69
N LEU A 248 1.78 11.47 9.92
CA LEU A 248 3.09 10.97 10.32
C LEU A 248 3.06 9.45 10.52
N MET A 249 1.90 8.88 10.84
CA MET A 249 1.69 7.42 10.84
C MET A 249 1.76 6.84 9.42
N ASP A 250 1.21 7.55 8.42
CA ASP A 250 1.31 7.14 7.02
C ASP A 250 2.76 7.25 6.52
N LEU A 251 3.41 8.39 6.79
CA LEU A 251 4.82 8.61 6.47
C LEU A 251 5.74 7.58 7.13
N GLY A 252 5.53 7.28 8.41
CA GLY A 252 6.28 6.24 9.13
C GLY A 252 6.07 4.85 8.51
N GLY A 253 4.85 4.55 8.05
CA GLY A 253 4.54 3.35 7.28
C GLY A 253 5.31 3.27 5.96
N SER A 254 5.36 4.36 5.20
CA SER A 254 6.15 4.44 3.96
C SER A 254 7.64 4.26 4.22
N LEU A 255 8.17 4.90 5.26
CA LEU A 255 9.59 4.85 5.61
C LEU A 255 10.03 3.48 6.14
N ALA A 256 9.12 2.67 6.69
CA ALA A 256 9.42 1.30 7.09
C ALA A 256 9.84 0.39 5.91
N TYR A 257 9.44 0.73 4.68
CA TYR A 257 9.88 0.07 3.45
C TYR A 257 11.03 0.81 2.75
N TRP A 258 11.45 1.96 3.27
CA TRP A 258 12.45 2.83 2.66
C TRP A 258 13.85 2.38 3.06
N VAL A 259 14.43 1.54 2.22
CA VAL A 259 15.78 1.02 2.39
C VAL A 259 16.77 1.95 1.70
N GLU A 260 17.79 2.37 2.42
CA GLU A 260 18.91 3.19 1.94
C GLU A 260 20.10 2.34 1.52
N ALA A 261 21.01 2.91 0.70
CA ALA A 261 22.22 2.21 0.27
C ALA A 261 23.17 1.86 1.44
N GLY A 262 23.13 2.64 2.52
CA GLY A 262 23.98 2.47 3.70
C GLY A 262 23.39 1.58 4.80
N ASP A 263 22.16 1.07 4.64
CA ASP A 263 21.57 0.16 5.62
C ASP A 263 22.31 -1.19 5.65
N GLU A 264 22.24 -1.90 6.78
CA GLU A 264 22.85 -3.22 6.93
C GLU A 264 22.33 -4.25 5.91
N ALA A 265 23.17 -5.24 5.59
CA ALA A 265 22.92 -6.24 4.56
C ALA A 265 21.57 -6.98 4.71
N ALA A 266 21.13 -7.22 5.94
CA ALA A 266 19.84 -7.84 6.22
C ALA A 266 18.66 -6.98 5.74
N PHE A 267 18.70 -5.65 5.93
CA PHE A 267 17.65 -4.76 5.44
C PHE A 267 17.71 -4.60 3.92
N LEU A 268 18.93 -4.49 3.37
CA LEU A 268 19.16 -4.45 1.92
C LEU A 268 18.60 -5.70 1.22
N ALA A 269 18.69 -6.88 1.86
CA ALA A 269 18.11 -8.11 1.32
C ALA A 269 16.57 -8.06 1.26
N SER A 270 15.94 -7.35 2.19
CA SER A 270 14.49 -7.23 2.35
C SER A 270 13.80 -6.29 1.34
N ARG A 271 14.58 -5.52 0.57
CA ARG A 271 14.09 -4.52 -0.39
C ARG A 271 12.95 -5.02 -1.26
N ARG A 272 11.91 -4.18 -1.31
CA ARG A 272 10.75 -4.33 -2.22
C ARG A 272 10.61 -3.18 -3.22
N GLN A 273 11.35 -2.10 -3.00
CA GLN A 273 11.35 -0.87 -3.82
C GLN A 273 12.77 -0.33 -4.01
N PRO A 274 13.02 0.53 -5.01
CA PRO A 274 14.37 0.91 -5.40
C PRO A 274 14.88 2.13 -4.64
N THR A 275 14.47 2.33 -3.38
CA THR A 275 14.81 3.52 -2.56
C THR A 275 16.28 3.64 -2.21
N HIS A 276 17.06 2.57 -2.39
CA HIS A 276 18.52 2.57 -2.24
C HIS A 276 19.27 3.12 -3.46
N ALA A 277 18.60 3.37 -4.59
CA ALA A 277 19.25 3.76 -5.83
C ALA A 277 19.88 5.18 -5.71
N PRO A 278 21.03 5.43 -6.37
CA PRO A 278 21.62 6.76 -6.42
C PRO A 278 20.62 7.81 -6.91
N GLY A 279 20.47 8.88 -6.13
CA GLY A 279 19.50 9.95 -6.41
C GLY A 279 18.24 9.89 -5.56
N MET A 280 17.91 8.75 -4.93
CA MET A 280 16.83 8.69 -3.94
C MET A 280 17.20 9.48 -2.68
N LEU A 281 16.20 10.08 -2.03
CA LEU A 281 16.36 10.75 -0.75
C LEU A 281 16.66 9.72 0.35
N THR A 282 17.51 10.07 1.30
CA THR A 282 17.60 9.32 2.58
C THR A 282 16.31 9.52 3.40
N ARG A 283 16.00 8.64 4.35
CA ARG A 283 14.83 8.79 5.25
C ARG A 283 14.84 10.14 5.96
N ARG A 284 16.02 10.63 6.39
CA ARG A 284 16.18 11.96 6.99
C ARG A 284 15.86 13.09 6.00
N GLU A 285 16.31 12.97 4.76
CA GLU A 285 15.98 13.95 3.72
C GLU A 285 14.49 13.90 3.34
N VAL A 286 13.85 12.73 3.34
CA VAL A 286 12.40 12.60 3.13
C VAL A 286 11.63 13.34 4.23
N LEU A 287 12.02 13.15 5.49
CA LEU A 287 11.39 13.84 6.62
C LEU A 287 11.56 15.36 6.53
N ALA A 288 12.77 15.84 6.22
CA ALA A 288 13.04 17.26 6.04
C ALA A 288 12.21 17.85 4.89
N TYR A 289 12.17 17.16 3.74
CA TYR A 289 11.40 17.56 2.57
C TYR A 289 9.89 17.63 2.89
N TYR A 290 9.36 16.61 3.57
CA TYR A 290 7.96 16.56 3.96
C TYR A 290 7.60 17.69 4.95
N ALA A 291 8.44 17.93 5.96
CA ALA A 291 8.25 19.00 6.94
C ALA A 291 8.25 20.38 6.26
N GLU A 292 9.22 20.64 5.40
CA GLU A 292 9.32 21.90 4.63
C GLU A 292 8.06 22.14 3.78
N ARG A 293 7.59 21.11 3.08
CA ARG A 293 6.47 21.24 2.12
C ARG A 293 5.10 21.30 2.75
N THR A 294 4.94 20.75 3.96
CA THR A 294 3.65 20.70 4.65
C THR A 294 3.54 21.67 5.82
N GLY A 295 4.66 22.21 6.31
CA GLY A 295 4.71 22.93 7.58
C GLY A 295 4.40 22.05 8.80
N THR A 296 4.36 20.72 8.64
CA THR A 296 4.12 19.79 9.75
C THR A 296 5.35 19.73 10.63
N ASP A 297 5.19 19.99 11.92
CA ASP A 297 6.23 19.70 12.90
C ASP A 297 6.37 18.18 13.05
N ILE A 298 7.52 17.66 12.63
CA ILE A 298 7.82 16.23 12.69
C ILE A 298 8.34 15.80 14.07
N GLY A 299 8.73 16.76 14.93
CA GLY A 299 9.20 16.52 16.29
C GLY A 299 10.22 15.39 16.40
N ASP A 300 10.12 14.61 17.48
CA ASP A 300 10.81 13.32 17.59
C ASP A 300 10.05 12.26 16.78
N PHE A 301 10.60 11.92 15.61
CA PHE A 301 9.98 10.97 14.69
C PHE A 301 10.19 9.50 15.10
N ALA A 302 10.97 9.22 16.16
CA ALA A 302 11.31 7.85 16.54
C ALA A 302 10.07 6.98 16.81
N PHE A 303 9.01 7.55 17.39
CA PHE A 303 7.75 6.83 17.57
C PHE A 303 7.18 6.32 16.25
N TYR A 304 7.07 7.19 15.24
CA TYR A 304 6.49 6.85 13.94
C TYR A 304 7.36 5.88 13.14
N GLU A 305 8.69 6.01 13.23
CA GLU A 305 9.64 5.06 12.63
C GLU A 305 9.51 3.66 13.25
N VAL A 306 9.58 3.56 14.59
CA VAL A 306 9.42 2.29 15.30
C VAL A 306 8.04 1.70 15.07
N PHE A 307 6.99 2.53 15.03
CA PHE A 307 5.63 2.06 14.76
C PHE A 307 5.49 1.48 13.34
N GLY A 308 6.10 2.13 12.34
CA GLY A 308 6.14 1.62 10.96
C GLY A 308 6.84 0.26 10.87
N LEU A 309 8.01 0.13 11.50
CA LEU A 309 8.76 -1.13 11.57
C LEU A 309 7.99 -2.21 12.33
N PHE A 310 7.39 -1.87 13.46
CA PHE A 310 6.54 -2.77 14.24
C PHE A 310 5.36 -3.27 13.40
N ARG A 311 4.69 -2.37 12.67
CA ARG A 311 3.61 -2.76 11.76
C ARG A 311 4.07 -3.75 10.68
N LEU A 312 5.22 -3.50 10.06
CA LEU A 312 5.83 -4.44 9.10
C LEU A 312 6.15 -5.79 9.75
N MET A 313 6.67 -5.78 10.97
CA MET A 313 6.96 -6.97 11.78
C MET A 313 5.68 -7.77 12.07
N VAL A 314 4.57 -7.12 12.45
CA VAL A 314 3.29 -7.79 12.67
C VAL A 314 2.78 -8.46 11.40
N ILE A 315 2.84 -7.77 10.25
CA ILE A 315 2.42 -8.33 8.95
C ILE A 315 3.27 -9.57 8.62
N ALA A 316 4.59 -9.45 8.77
CA ALA A 316 5.52 -10.55 8.54
C ALA A 316 5.22 -11.76 9.43
N GLN A 317 4.93 -11.54 10.71
CA GLN A 317 4.60 -12.60 11.66
C GLN A 317 3.24 -13.24 11.37
N GLN A 318 2.23 -12.48 10.93
CA GLN A 318 0.95 -13.06 10.51
C GLN A 318 1.11 -14.00 9.30
N ILE A 319 2.01 -13.66 8.37
CA ILE A 319 2.38 -14.52 7.25
C ILE A 319 3.12 -15.77 7.76
N TYR A 320 4.16 -15.58 8.57
CA TYR A 320 4.95 -16.67 9.14
C TYR A 320 4.11 -17.64 9.97
N ARG A 321 3.18 -17.14 10.78
CA ARG A 321 2.28 -17.97 11.59
C ARG A 321 1.49 -18.97 10.77
N ARG A 322 0.98 -18.58 9.59
CA ARG A 322 0.27 -19.51 8.69
C ARG A 322 1.17 -20.65 8.24
N TYR A 323 2.44 -20.35 7.95
CA TYR A 323 3.43 -21.36 7.59
C TYR A 323 3.79 -22.25 8.79
N ALA A 324 4.06 -21.67 9.96
CA ALA A 324 4.41 -22.39 11.18
C ALA A 324 3.31 -23.37 11.64
N LEU A 325 2.05 -23.07 11.36
CA LEU A 325 0.91 -23.95 11.64
C LEU A 325 0.55 -24.91 10.50
N GLY A 326 1.33 -24.97 9.42
CA GLY A 326 1.06 -25.83 8.27
C GLY A 326 -0.19 -25.44 7.47
N GLN A 327 -0.71 -24.22 7.65
CA GLN A 327 -1.89 -23.70 6.90
C GLN A 327 -1.52 -23.27 5.48
N THR A 328 -0.23 -23.24 5.14
CA THR A 328 0.28 -22.99 3.80
C THR A 328 1.62 -23.70 3.62
N THR A 329 1.88 -24.15 2.40
CA THR A 329 3.11 -24.86 2.01
C THR A 329 4.09 -23.96 1.26
N ASN A 330 3.86 -22.65 1.19
CA ASN A 330 4.73 -21.72 0.46
C ASN A 330 6.09 -21.58 1.19
N PRO A 331 7.20 -22.08 0.60
CA PRO A 331 8.51 -22.05 1.26
C PRO A 331 9.06 -20.63 1.47
N GLN A 332 8.58 -19.65 0.71
CA GLN A 332 8.97 -18.25 0.91
C GLN A 332 8.54 -17.71 2.28
N PHE A 333 7.50 -18.29 2.88
CA PHE A 333 6.96 -17.82 4.16
C PHE A 333 7.81 -18.29 5.35
N ALA A 334 8.66 -19.30 5.18
CA ALA A 334 9.58 -19.77 6.21
C ALA A 334 10.57 -18.68 6.64
N GLY A 335 11.09 -17.90 5.68
CA GLY A 335 12.06 -16.83 5.92
C GLY A 335 11.49 -15.63 6.68
N PHE A 336 10.18 -15.52 6.83
CA PHE A 336 9.56 -14.40 7.53
C PHE A 336 9.83 -14.43 9.05
N GLY A 337 10.07 -15.60 9.65
CA GLY A 337 10.45 -15.68 11.08
C GLY A 337 11.79 -14.97 11.36
N GLU A 338 12.78 -15.14 10.47
CA GLU A 338 14.05 -14.41 10.54
C GLU A 338 13.86 -12.91 10.34
N MET A 339 13.01 -12.52 9.38
CA MET A 339 12.66 -11.12 9.14
C MET A 339 12.01 -10.48 10.36
N VAL A 340 11.11 -11.20 11.06
CA VAL A 340 10.46 -10.73 12.30
C VAL A 340 11.50 -10.46 13.38
N ARG A 341 12.42 -11.41 13.62
CA ARG A 341 13.50 -11.23 14.61
C ARG A 341 14.37 -10.01 14.28
N TYR A 342 14.74 -9.86 13.01
CA TYR A 342 15.54 -8.74 12.54
C TYR A 342 14.80 -7.39 12.75
N LEU A 343 13.51 -7.30 12.39
CA LEU A 343 12.73 -6.08 12.59
C LEU A 343 12.60 -5.72 14.07
N GLY A 344 12.42 -6.70 14.96
CA GLY A 344 12.43 -6.48 16.40
C GLY A 344 13.75 -5.89 16.91
N GLN A 345 14.89 -6.41 16.42
CA GLN A 345 16.21 -5.85 16.72
C GLN A 345 16.38 -4.43 16.18
N ARG A 346 15.90 -4.15 14.96
CA ARG A 346 15.95 -2.81 14.37
C ARG A 346 15.10 -1.82 15.16
N CYS A 347 13.89 -2.20 15.60
CA CYS A 347 13.08 -1.38 16.50
C CYS A 347 13.88 -1.00 17.76
N ARG A 348 14.52 -1.97 18.42
CA ARG A 348 15.34 -1.72 19.62
C ARG A 348 16.55 -0.82 19.36
N ALA A 349 17.19 -0.96 18.19
CA ALA A 349 18.27 -0.08 17.79
C ALA A 349 17.77 1.37 17.66
N VAL A 350 16.66 1.60 16.96
CA VAL A 350 16.03 2.93 16.81
C VAL A 350 15.63 3.51 18.17
N ILE A 351 15.06 2.69 19.07
CA ILE A 351 14.72 3.11 20.44
C ILE A 351 15.96 3.57 21.22
N THR A 352 17.07 2.84 21.10
CA THR A 352 18.31 3.10 21.86
C THR A 352 19.04 4.34 21.35
N THR A 353 19.07 4.55 20.03
CA THR A 353 19.76 5.71 19.43
C THR A 353 18.91 6.98 19.43
N GLY A 354 17.63 6.89 19.78
CA GLY A 354 16.67 8.00 19.76
C GLY A 354 16.25 8.36 18.33
N GLY A 355 15.94 7.37 17.51
CA GLY A 355 15.67 7.49 16.07
C GLY A 355 16.90 7.17 15.22
N SER A 356 16.73 6.67 13.99
CA SER A 356 17.81 6.65 12.98
C SER A 356 18.01 8.03 12.33
N VAL A 357 17.53 9.10 12.98
CA VAL A 357 17.35 10.45 12.42
C VAL A 357 17.93 11.53 13.37
N ARG A 358 18.91 11.18 14.20
CA ARG A 358 19.79 12.20 14.81
C ARG A 358 20.89 12.62 13.87
#